data_AF-A0A3D0XYE2-F1
#
_entry.id   AF-A0A3D0XYE2-F1
#
_cell.length_a   1.000
_cell.length_b   1.000
_cell.length_c   1.000
_cell.angle_alpha   90.00
_cell.angle_beta   90.00
_cell.angle_gamma   90.00
#
_symmetry.space_group_name_H-M   'P 1'
#
loop_
_entity.id
_entity.type
_entity.pdbx_description
1 polymer ?
#
loop_
_entity_poly.entity_id
_entity_poly.type
_entity_poly.pdbx_seq_one_letter_code
_entity_poly.pdbx_strand_id
1 'polypeptide(L)'
;MNIIKQELQFEESLKQRLEFICEFAKVTPTFINGSIRKIENTNLSYIEPHRVVIKDTTFLVFNYSSDVYISNLSKKIKLTELEEYLKSL
;
A
#
# COMPACT_ATOMS: atom_id res chain seq x y z
N MET A 1 -3.70 -27.49 -8.86
CA MET A 1 -4.35 -26.34 -8.19
C MET A 1 -3.91 -25.10 -8.93
N ASN A 2 -4.83 -24.47 -9.66
CA ASN A 2 -4.50 -23.29 -10.47
C ASN A 2 -4.73 -22.02 -9.65
N ILE A 3 -3.80 -21.07 -9.75
CA ILE A 3 -3.88 -19.78 -9.08
C ILE A 3 -3.94 -18.71 -10.17
N ILE A 4 -5.04 -17.97 -10.20
CA ILE A 4 -5.24 -16.87 -11.14
C ILE A 4 -4.74 -15.59 -10.46
N LYS A 5 -3.79 -14.89 -11.10
CA LYS A 5 -3.28 -13.60 -10.63
C LYS A 5 -3.91 -12.47 -11.45
N GLN A 6 -4.44 -11.47 -10.76
CA GLN A 6 -4.94 -10.24 -11.37
C GLN A 6 -4.31 -9.04 -10.65
N GLU A 7 -3.78 -8.09 -11.41
CA GLU A 7 -3.23 -6.86 -10.85
C GLU A 7 -4.36 -5.98 -10.30
N LEU A 8 -4.15 -5.42 -9.11
CA LEU A 8 -5.06 -4.45 -8.53
C LEU A 8 -4.51 -3.05 -8.82
N GLN A 9 -5.36 -2.16 -9.30
CA GLN A 9 -4.98 -0.76 -9.43
C GLN A 9 -5.16 -0.03 -8.11
N PHE A 10 -4.30 0.95 -7.86
CA PHE A 10 -4.52 1.91 -6.78
C PHE A 10 -5.84 2.64 -6.99
N GLU A 11 -6.59 2.81 -5.89
CA GLU A 11 -7.69 3.74 -5.89
C GLU A 11 -7.14 5.16 -6.07
N GLU A 12 -7.75 5.92 -6.98
CA GLU A 12 -7.30 7.26 -7.34
C GLU A 12 -7.29 8.21 -6.13
N SER A 13 -8.31 8.09 -5.26
CA SER A 13 -8.43 8.87 -4.02
C SER A 13 -7.28 8.59 -3.04
N LEU A 14 -6.88 7.32 -2.89
CA LEU A 14 -5.79 6.89 -2.01
C LEU A 14 -4.45 7.33 -2.58
N LYS A 15 -4.24 7.13 -3.88
CA LYS A 15 -3.01 7.52 -4.57
C LYS A 15 -2.76 9.02 -4.46
N GLN A 16 -3.77 9.84 -4.77
CA GLN A 16 -3.67 11.29 -4.64
C GLN A 16 -3.32 11.71 -3.20
N ARG A 17 -3.99 11.14 -2.19
CA ARG A 17 -3.68 11.45 -0.78
C ARG A 17 -2.25 11.11 -0.41
N LEU A 18 -1.75 9.96 -0.84
CA LEU A 18 -0.37 9.55 -0.59
C LEU A 18 0.64 10.46 -1.31
N GLU A 19 0.36 10.85 -2.56
CA GLU A 19 1.16 11.80 -3.32
C GLU A 19 1.23 13.16 -2.60
N PHE A 20 0.09 13.70 -2.15
CA PHE A 20 0.04 14.95 -1.38
C PHE A 20 0.88 14.85 -0.10
N ILE A 21 0.71 13.80 0.70
CA ILE A 21 1.47 13.61 1.96
C ILE A 21 2.98 13.57 1.66
N CYS A 22 3.38 12.87 0.60
CA CYS A 22 4.78 12.79 0.20
C CYS A 22 5.33 14.14 -0.29
N GLU A 23 4.53 14.91 -1.01
CA GLU A 23 4.88 16.27 -1.46
C GLU A 23 5.11 17.21 -0.26
N PHE A 24 4.23 17.17 0.75
CA PHE A 24 4.40 17.94 2.00
C PHE A 24 5.66 17.53 2.77
N ALA A 25 5.99 16.24 2.79
CA ALA A 25 7.21 15.72 3.40
C ALA A 25 8.47 15.89 2.51
N LYS A 26 8.33 16.43 1.29
CA LYS A 26 9.40 16.58 0.28
C LYS A 26 10.13 15.28 -0.05
N VAL A 27 9.39 14.17 -0.12
CA VAL A 27 9.91 12.84 -0.45
C VAL A 27 9.29 12.32 -1.75
N THR A 28 10.05 11.55 -2.51
CA THR A 28 9.57 10.93 -3.76
C THR A 28 9.12 9.48 -3.51
N PRO A 29 7.81 9.18 -3.60
CA PRO A 29 7.30 7.82 -3.47
C PRO A 29 7.41 7.04 -4.78
N THR A 30 7.68 5.74 -4.68
CA THR A 30 7.51 4.78 -5.78
C THR A 30 6.32 3.89 -5.50
N PHE A 31 5.28 3.98 -6.33
CA PHE A 31 4.07 3.18 -6.21
C PHE A 31 4.17 1.89 -7.02
N ILE A 32 3.90 0.76 -6.37
CA ILE A 32 3.87 -0.57 -6.98
C ILE A 32 2.50 -1.19 -6.67
N ASN A 33 1.79 -1.55 -7.74
CA ASN A 33 0.48 -2.18 -7.63
C ASN A 33 0.57 -3.55 -6.95
N GLY A 34 -0.41 -3.81 -6.10
CA GLY A 34 -0.69 -5.12 -5.51
C GLY A 34 -1.37 -6.04 -6.51
N SER A 35 -1.75 -7.22 -6.05
CA SER A 35 -2.46 -8.18 -6.87
C SER A 35 -3.41 -9.03 -6.05
N ILE A 36 -4.50 -9.47 -6.67
CA ILE A 36 -5.35 -10.50 -6.09
C ILE A 36 -5.00 -11.84 -6.72
N ARG A 37 -4.82 -12.84 -5.87
CA ARG A 37 -4.54 -14.22 -6.25
C ARG A 37 -5.70 -15.08 -5.81
N LYS A 38 -6.44 -15.62 -6.77
CA LYS A 38 -7.59 -16.48 -6.51
C LYS A 38 -7.25 -17.93 -6.79
N ILE A 39 -7.64 -18.82 -5.89
CA ILE A 39 -7.54 -20.26 -6.10
C ILE A 39 -8.75 -20.69 -6.92
N GLU A 40 -8.50 -21.24 -8.10
CA GLU A 40 -9.55 -21.69 -9.03
C GLU A 40 -10.51 -22.69 -8.34
N ASN A 41 -11.80 -22.58 -8.64
CA ASN A 41 -12.88 -23.40 -8.06
C ASN A 41 -13.05 -23.28 -6.53
N THR A 42 -12.50 -22.25 -5.90
CA THR A 42 -12.74 -21.94 -4.50
C THR A 42 -13.07 -20.44 -4.31
N ASN A 43 -13.60 -20.12 -3.14
CA ASN A 43 -13.83 -18.72 -2.72
C ASN A 43 -12.59 -18.11 -2.03
N LEU A 44 -11.48 -18.84 -1.96
CA LEU A 44 -10.26 -18.37 -1.33
C LEU A 44 -9.51 -17.44 -2.28
N SER A 45 -9.34 -16.19 -1.83
CA SER A 45 -8.57 -15.17 -2.51
C SER A 45 -7.59 -14.55 -1.54
N TYR A 46 -6.34 -14.41 -1.97
CA TYR A 46 -5.30 -13.70 -1.26
C TYR A 46 -5.10 -12.32 -1.90
N ILE A 47 -5.08 -11.28 -1.09
CA ILE A 47 -4.82 -9.91 -1.54
C ILE A 47 -3.38 -9.57 -1.15
N GLU A 48 -2.56 -9.37 -2.16
CA GLU A 48 -1.23 -8.77 -2.01
C GLU A 48 -1.40 -7.24 -1.91
N PRO A 49 -0.89 -6.60 -0.86
CA PRO A 49 -1.01 -5.16 -0.69
C PRO A 49 -0.28 -4.40 -1.78
N HIS A 50 -0.71 -3.17 -2.02
CA HIS A 50 0.10 -2.23 -2.76
C HIS A 50 1.33 -1.84 -1.96
N ARG A 51 2.43 -1.55 -2.65
CA ARG A 51 3.67 -1.11 -2.01
C ARG A 51 3.98 0.32 -2.40
N VAL A 52 4.35 1.12 -1.41
CA VAL A 52 4.84 2.48 -1.59
C VAL A 52 6.23 2.53 -1.00
N VAL A 53 7.25 2.69 -1.84
CA VAL A 53 8.65 2.77 -1.40
C VAL A 53 9.03 4.23 -1.28
N ILE A 54 9.45 4.65 -0.09
CA ILE A 54 9.87 6.02 0.19
C ILE A 54 11.24 5.96 0.88
N LYS A 55 12.25 6.62 0.29
CA LYS A 55 13.67 6.49 0.66
C LYS A 55 14.11 5.02 0.58
N ASP A 56 14.06 4.30 1.70
CA ASP A 56 14.35 2.85 1.79
C ASP A 56 13.29 2.07 2.58
N THR A 57 12.22 2.75 3.02
CA THR A 57 11.13 2.13 3.78
C THR A 57 10.01 1.72 2.83
N THR A 58 9.61 0.46 2.91
CA THR A 58 8.44 -0.05 2.18
C THR A 58 7.20 0.10 3.05
N PHE A 59 6.21 0.79 2.52
CA PHE A 59 4.88 0.91 3.12
C PHE A 59 3.91 0.01 2.36
N LEU A 60 3.09 -0.75 3.09
CA LEU A 60 2.05 -1.60 2.51
C LEU A 60 0.70 -0.95 2.73
N VAL A 61 -0.07 -0.82 1.66
CA VAL A 61 -1.35 -0.08 1.63
C VAL A 61 -2.41 -0.90 0.93
N PHE A 62 -3.65 -0.73 1.36
CA PHE A 62 -4.82 -1.38 0.77
C PHE A 62 -5.82 -0.30 0.38
N ASN A 63 -6.47 -0.42 -0.79
CA ASN A 63 -7.44 0.58 -1.28
C ASN A 63 -8.53 0.90 -0.24
N TYR A 64 -9.03 -0.12 0.46
CA TYR A 64 -10.14 0.01 1.40
C TYR A 64 -9.70 0.14 2.87
N SER A 65 -8.43 0.47 3.14
CA SER A 65 -7.92 0.59 4.51
C SER A 65 -7.38 1.99 4.79
N SER A 66 -7.68 2.49 5.99
CA SER A 66 -7.11 3.73 6.53
C SER A 66 -5.74 3.52 7.18
N ASP A 67 -5.33 2.26 7.35
CA ASP A 67 -4.08 1.89 7.98
C ASP A 67 -2.99 1.71 6.91
N VAL A 68 -1.80 2.22 7.21
CA VAL A 68 -0.59 2.04 6.44
C VAL A 68 0.37 1.17 7.24
N TYR A 69 0.82 0.08 6.66
CA TYR A 69 1.74 -0.85 7.30
C TYR A 69 3.19 -0.50 6.95
N ILE A 70 4.10 -0.62 7.91
CA ILE A 70 5.50 -0.25 7.75
C ILE A 70 6.35 -1.51 7.71
N SER A 71 7.02 -1.77 6.59
CA SER A 71 7.88 -2.93 6.28
C SER A 71 7.18 -4.31 6.27
N ASN A 72 6.26 -4.56 7.19
CA ASN A 72 5.55 -5.81 7.37
C ASN A 72 4.11 -5.57 7.87
N LEU A 73 3.33 -6.63 8.02
CA LEU A 73 1.92 -6.54 8.47
C LEU A 73 1.75 -6.42 9.99
N SER A 74 2.83 -6.34 10.77
CA SER A 74 2.78 -6.25 12.23
C SER A 74 2.76 -4.81 12.72
N LYS A 75 3.52 -3.92 12.08
CA LYS A 75 3.58 -2.51 12.43
C LYS A 75 2.69 -1.70 11.50
N LYS A 76 1.70 -0.99 12.06
CA LYS A 76 0.80 -0.12 11.31
C LYS A 76 0.66 1.24 11.97
N ILE A 77 0.42 2.24 11.14
CA ILE A 77 0.09 3.62 11.52
C ILE A 77 -1.14 4.06 10.73
N LYS A 78 -1.85 5.09 11.19
CA LYS A 78 -2.93 5.67 10.38
C LYS A 78 -2.37 6.50 9.23
N LEU A 79 -3.12 6.60 8.14
CA LEU A 79 -2.76 7.50 7.03
C LEU A 79 -2.54 8.95 7.49
N THR A 80 -3.28 9.40 8.50
CA THR A 80 -3.14 10.74 9.12
C THR A 80 -1.80 10.95 9.82
N GLU A 81 -1.17 9.89 10.32
CA GLU A 81 0.10 9.93 11.04
C GLU A 81 1.30 9.71 10.11
N LEU A 82 1.04 9.40 8.83
CA LEU A 82 2.08 9.12 7.84
C LEU A 82 2.99 10.33 7.60
N GLU A 83 2.43 11.53 7.55
CA GLU A 83 3.20 12.76 7.36
C GLU A 83 4.22 12.97 8.48
N GLU A 84 3.78 12.87 9.74
CA GLU A 84 4.65 13.00 10.91
C GLU A 84 5.73 11.92 10.93
N TYR A 85 5.35 10.68 10.59
CA TYR A 85 6.29 9.58 10.49
C TYR A 85 7.38 9.84 9.44
N LEU A 86 7.00 10.33 8.25
CA LEU A 86 7.93 10.67 7.18
C LEU A 86 8.85 11.83 7.53
N LYS A 87 8.39 12.81 8.32
CA LYS A 87 9.23 13.91 8.82
C LYS A 87 10.22 13.46 9.88
N SER A 88 9.91 12.41 10.64
CA SER A 88 10.81 11.83 11.64
C SER A 88 11.91 10.93 11.06
N LEU A 89 11.81 10.61 9.75
CA LEU A 89 12.67 9.73 8.98
C LEU A 89 13.77 10.51 8.24
#